data_AF-A0A1G9LBU2-F1
#
_entry.id   AF-A0A1G9LBU2-F1
#
_cell.length_a   1.000
_cell.length_b   1.000
_cell.length_c   1.000
_cell.angle_alpha   90.00
_cell.angle_beta   90.00
_cell.angle_gamma   90.00
#
_symmetry.space_group_name_H-M   'P 1'
#
loop_
_entity.id
_entity.type
_entity.pdbx_description
1 polymer ?
#
loop_
_entity_poly.entity_id
_entity_poly.type
_entity_poly.pdbx_seq_one_letter_code
_entity_poly.pdbx_strand_id
1 'polypeptide(L)'
;MKQIELQAMNFKQSLPVVYEDLEPFLMAELNLLRDKLISLPDSTSSKEILYLFESCVLSLNNIENNEEIDSTIDTEEREGLCDALYKMGTIVGLDETTEYIDNWREW
;
A
#
# COMPACT_ATOMS: atom_id res chain seq x y z
N MET A 1 2.48 -19.85 -2.20
CA MET A 1 2.25 -19.46 -0.79
C MET A 1 1.92 -17.98 -0.71
N LYS A 2 2.82 -17.10 -1.15
CA LYS A 2 2.64 -15.63 -1.26
C LYS A 2 1.29 -15.18 -1.88
N GLN A 3 0.90 -15.77 -3.02
CA GLN A 3 -0.36 -15.41 -3.69
C GLN A 3 -1.61 -15.62 -2.83
N ILE A 4 -1.69 -16.74 -2.09
CA ILE A 4 -2.86 -17.05 -1.25
C ILE A 4 -2.95 -16.06 -0.09
N GLU A 5 -1.81 -15.72 0.51
CA GLU A 5 -1.74 -14.77 1.61
C GLU A 5 -2.11 -13.35 1.16
N LEU A 6 -1.59 -12.90 0.01
CA LEU A 6 -1.96 -11.61 -0.58
C LEU A 6 -3.46 -11.54 -0.92
N GLN A 7 -4.03 -12.59 -1.51
CA GLN A 7 -5.46 -12.66 -1.84
C GLN A 7 -6.36 -12.65 -0.61
N ALA A 8 -5.87 -13.17 0.52
CA ALA A 8 -6.61 -13.17 1.79
C ALA A 8 -6.58 -11.81 2.51
N MET A 9 -5.77 -10.85 2.05
CA MET A 9 -5.71 -9.53 2.66
C MET A 9 -7.01 -8.75 2.45
N ASN A 10 -7.59 -8.29 3.55
CA ASN A 10 -8.72 -7.38 3.56
C ASN A 10 -8.25 -6.00 4.05
N PHE A 11 -8.02 -5.08 3.12
CA PHE A 11 -7.50 -3.75 3.42
C PHE A 11 -8.43 -2.91 4.30
N LYS A 12 -9.74 -3.19 4.32
CA LYS A 12 -10.66 -2.53 5.27
C LYS A 12 -10.34 -2.83 6.73
N GLN A 13 -9.63 -3.92 7.02
CA GLN A 13 -9.19 -4.20 8.39
C GLN A 13 -7.99 -3.33 8.80
N SER A 14 -7.18 -2.91 7.81
CA SER A 14 -6.06 -1.99 8.01
C SER A 14 -6.52 -0.53 8.02
N LEU A 15 -7.69 -0.22 7.45
CA LEU A 15 -8.29 1.11 7.41
C LEU A 15 -9.68 1.07 8.09
N PRO A 16 -9.73 0.93 9.42
CA PRO A 16 -10.99 0.77 10.15
C PRO A 16 -11.83 2.05 10.16
N VAL A 17 -11.17 3.20 10.04
CA VAL A 17 -11.75 4.53 9.88
C VAL A 17 -11.08 5.12 8.65
N VAL A 18 -11.90 5.49 7.67
CA VAL A 18 -11.46 6.12 6.42
C VAL A 18 -12.62 6.96 5.89
N TYR A 19 -12.32 8.17 5.41
CA TYR A 19 -13.35 9.02 4.80
C TYR A 19 -13.96 8.35 3.55
N GLU A 20 -15.27 8.48 3.40
CA GLU A 20 -16.04 7.80 2.35
C GLU A 20 -15.61 8.21 0.93
N ASP A 21 -15.14 9.45 0.74
CA ASP A 21 -14.63 9.97 -0.52
C ASP A 21 -13.19 9.52 -0.82
N LEU A 22 -12.38 9.25 0.21
CA LEU A 22 -11.00 8.71 0.07
C LEU A 22 -10.98 7.20 -0.15
N GLU A 23 -11.87 6.45 0.52
CA GLU A 23 -11.84 4.99 0.56
C GLU A 23 -11.70 4.35 -0.84
N PRO A 24 -12.48 4.73 -1.87
CA PRO A 24 -12.39 4.10 -3.19
C PRO A 24 -11.01 4.23 -3.82
N PHE A 25 -10.35 5.37 -3.64
CA PHE A 25 -9.03 5.67 -4.22
C PHE A 25 -7.92 4.93 -3.47
N LEU A 26 -7.96 4.95 -2.13
CA LEU A 26 -7.01 4.20 -1.31
C LEU A 26 -7.11 2.69 -1.57
N MET A 27 -8.34 2.17 -1.64
CA MET A 27 -8.57 0.76 -1.96
C MET A 27 -8.10 0.42 -3.37
N ALA A 28 -8.29 1.30 -4.36
CA ALA A 28 -7.82 1.07 -5.72
C ALA A 28 -6.30 0.91 -5.78
N GLU A 29 -5.53 1.79 -5.14
CA GLU A 29 -4.07 1.72 -5.13
C GLU A 29 -3.53 0.49 -4.38
N LEU A 30 -4.10 0.14 -3.23
CA LEU A 30 -3.71 -1.06 -2.49
C LEU A 30 -4.03 -2.35 -3.26
N ASN A 31 -5.21 -2.42 -3.89
CA ASN A 31 -5.57 -3.56 -4.74
C ASN A 31 -4.66 -3.65 -5.96
N LEU A 32 -4.32 -2.53 -6.60
CA LEU A 32 -3.41 -2.50 -7.73
C LEU A 32 -2.02 -3.01 -7.34
N LEU A 33 -1.48 -2.56 -6.20
CA LEU A 33 -0.20 -3.06 -5.70
C LEU A 33 -0.26 -4.56 -5.43
N ARG A 34 -1.29 -5.04 -4.72
CA ARG A 34 -1.49 -6.47 -4.46
C ARG A 34 -1.50 -7.29 -5.75
N ASP A 35 -2.26 -6.85 -6.75
CA ASP A 35 -2.43 -7.58 -8.00
C ASP A 35 -1.10 -7.60 -8.80
N LYS A 36 -0.34 -6.50 -8.79
CA LYS A 36 1.02 -6.46 -9.33
C LYS A 36 1.93 -7.45 -8.61
N LEU A 37 1.94 -7.46 -7.28
CA LEU A 37 2.73 -8.37 -6.46
C LEU A 37 2.38 -9.85 -6.70
N ILE A 38 1.09 -10.17 -6.87
CA ILE A 38 0.62 -11.52 -7.22
C ILE A 38 1.14 -11.96 -8.59
N SER A 39 1.24 -11.03 -9.55
CA SER A 39 1.67 -11.31 -10.92
C SER A 39 3.19 -11.46 -11.09
N LEU A 40 3.98 -11.16 -10.05
CA LEU A 40 5.43 -11.22 -10.13
C LEU A 40 5.94 -12.66 -10.27
N PRO A 41 6.92 -12.91 -11.15
CA PRO A 41 7.68 -14.15 -11.14
C PRO A 41 8.40 -14.38 -9.79
N ASP A 42 8.57 -15.64 -9.40
CA ASP A 42 9.34 -16.00 -8.19
C ASP A 42 10.80 -15.52 -8.23
N SER A 43 11.33 -15.22 -9.42
CA SER A 43 12.68 -14.71 -9.64
C SER A 43 12.81 -13.19 -9.56
N THR A 44 11.72 -12.44 -9.30
CA THR A 44 11.77 -10.99 -9.21
C THR A 44 12.68 -10.55 -8.07
N SER A 45 13.52 -9.55 -8.35
CA SER A 45 14.47 -9.02 -7.36
C SER A 45 13.78 -8.14 -6.32
N SER A 46 14.34 -8.07 -5.11
CA SER A 46 13.86 -7.14 -4.07
C SER A 46 13.82 -5.70 -4.54
N LYS A 47 14.74 -5.29 -5.43
CA LYS A 47 14.77 -3.94 -6.01
C LYS A 47 13.54 -3.65 -6.87
N GLU A 48 13.12 -4.61 -7.70
CA GLU A 48 11.91 -4.45 -8.52
C GLU A 48 10.65 -4.44 -7.66
N ILE A 49 10.62 -5.25 -6.59
CA ILE A 49 9.52 -5.24 -5.61
C ILE A 49 9.44 -3.86 -4.94
N LEU A 50 10.56 -3.34 -4.43
CA LEU A 50 10.63 -2.03 -3.77
C LEU A 50 10.12 -0.89 -4.68
N TYR A 51 10.44 -0.94 -5.98
CA TYR A 51 9.93 0.03 -6.94
C TYR A 51 8.39 0.05 -7.05
N LEU A 52 7.73 -1.09 -6.85
CA LEU A 52 6.27 -1.15 -6.82
C LEU A 52 5.69 -0.46 -5.59
N PHE A 53 6.34 -0.61 -4.42
CA PHE A 53 5.94 0.07 -3.19
C PHE A 53 6.15 1.58 -3.30
N GLU A 54 7.31 2.02 -3.80
CA GLU A 54 7.59 3.43 -4.06
C GLU A 54 6.55 4.04 -5.02
N SER A 55 6.22 3.32 -6.10
CA SER A 55 5.18 3.76 -7.04
C SER A 55 3.80 3.88 -6.39
N CYS A 56 3.44 2.94 -5.51
CA CYS A 56 2.18 2.99 -4.77
C CYS A 56 2.12 4.20 -3.82
N VAL A 57 3.18 4.43 -3.05
CA VAL A 57 3.31 5.61 -2.16
C VAL A 57 3.19 6.92 -2.95
N LEU A 58 3.83 7.02 -4.11
CA LEU A 58 3.71 8.18 -4.98
C LEU A 58 2.27 8.38 -5.50
N SER A 59 1.56 7.31 -5.83
CA SER A 59 0.13 7.40 -6.18
C SER A 59 -0.70 7.89 -5.00
N LEU A 60 -0.46 7.37 -3.79
CA LEU A 60 -1.18 7.77 -2.58
C LEU A 60 -1.00 9.28 -2.31
N ASN A 61 0.22 9.81 -2.45
CA ASN A 61 0.48 11.25 -2.35
C ASN A 61 -0.27 12.08 -3.42
N ASN A 62 -0.55 11.49 -4.58
CA ASN A 62 -1.27 12.18 -5.64
C ASN A 62 -2.78 12.18 -5.44
N ILE A 63 -3.34 11.34 -4.56
CA ILE A 63 -4.78 11.33 -4.25
C ILE A 63 -5.21 12.67 -3.69
N GLU A 64 -4.39 13.32 -2.86
CA GLU A 64 -4.69 14.63 -2.28
C GLU A 64 -4.74 15.78 -3.31
N ASN A 65 -4.25 15.55 -4.53
CA ASN A 65 -4.37 16.50 -5.62
C ASN A 65 -5.63 16.29 -6.47
N ASN A 66 -6.48 15.32 -6.12
CA ASN A 66 -7.72 15.06 -6.82
C ASN A 66 -8.80 16.07 -6.40
N GLU A 67 -9.25 16.90 -7.34
CA GLU A 67 -10.30 17.92 -7.12
C GLU A 67 -11.68 17.31 -6.75
N GLU A 68 -11.86 16.00 -6.92
CA GLU A 68 -13.09 15.28 -6.55
C GLU A 68 -13.11 14.82 -5.07
N ILE A 69 -12.03 15.02 -4.33
CA ILE A 69 -11.88 14.58 -2.94
C ILE A 69 -11.79 15.80 -2.04
N ASP A 70 -12.69 15.88 -1.05
CA ASP A 70 -12.72 16.97 -0.08
C ASP A 70 -11.83 16.65 1.14
N SER A 71 -11.66 15.36 1.44
CA SER A 71 -10.86 14.86 2.56
C SER A 71 -9.37 14.70 2.20
N THR A 72 -8.51 14.72 3.21
CA THR A 72 -7.06 14.46 3.08
C THR A 72 -6.69 13.19 3.83
N ILE A 73 -5.57 12.55 3.47
CA ILE A 73 -5.09 11.37 4.19
C ILE A 73 -4.55 11.84 5.55
N ASP A 74 -5.26 11.52 6.63
CA ASP A 74 -4.85 11.90 7.97
C ASP A 74 -3.86 10.91 8.58
N THR A 75 -3.47 11.16 9.83
CA THR A 75 -2.51 10.31 10.54
C THR A 75 -3.03 8.88 10.76
N GLU A 76 -4.31 8.70 11.08
CA GLU A 76 -4.90 7.37 11.30
C GLU A 76 -4.95 6.57 9.98
N GLU A 77 -5.36 7.20 8.89
CA GLU A 77 -5.35 6.53 7.57
C GLU A 77 -3.93 6.21 7.10
N ARG A 78 -2.97 7.12 7.31
CA ARG A 78 -1.58 6.91 6.92
C ARG A 78 -0.96 5.74 7.67
N GLU A 79 -1.18 5.64 8.97
CA GLU A 79 -0.72 4.50 9.79
C GLU A 79 -1.34 3.18 9.29
N GLY A 80 -2.64 3.18 8.98
CA GLY A 80 -3.32 2.01 8.40
C GLY A 80 -2.77 1.60 7.02
N LEU A 81 -2.45 2.57 6.18
CA LEU A 81 -1.80 2.35 4.88
C LEU A 81 -0.40 1.77 5.06
N CYS A 82 0.41 2.32 5.96
CA CYS A 82 1.73 1.80 6.30
C CYS A 82 1.66 0.34 6.78
N ASP A 83 0.74 0.01 7.68
CA ASP A 83 0.55 -1.36 8.16
C ASP A 83 0.20 -2.33 7.02
N ALA A 84 -0.68 -1.92 6.10
CA ALA A 84 -1.05 -2.72 4.94
C ALA A 84 0.15 -2.95 3.99
N LEU A 85 0.93 -1.90 3.73
CA LEU A 85 2.11 -1.94 2.87
C LEU A 85 3.23 -2.80 3.49
N TYR A 86 3.50 -2.67 4.78
CA TYR A 86 4.48 -3.52 5.48
C TYR A 86 4.07 -4.98 5.42
N LYS A 87 2.81 -5.29 5.72
CA LYS A 87 2.29 -6.66 5.65
C LYS A 87 2.43 -7.26 4.24
N MET A 88 2.15 -6.49 3.19
CA MET A 88 2.39 -6.94 1.81
C MET A 88 3.87 -7.21 1.54
N GLY A 89 4.75 -6.32 1.99
CA GLY A 89 6.20 -6.47 1.83
C GLY A 89 6.74 -7.73 2.49
N THR A 90 6.35 -7.98 3.75
CA THR A 90 6.71 -9.21 4.47
C THR A 90 6.28 -10.47 3.70
N ILE A 91 5.06 -10.49 3.16
CA ILE A 91 4.55 -11.64 2.38
C ILE A 91 5.40 -11.88 1.13
N VAL A 92 5.84 -10.83 0.44
CA VAL A 92 6.66 -10.97 -0.76
C VAL A 92 8.15 -11.17 -0.47
N GLY A 93 8.56 -11.12 0.80
CA GLY A 93 9.92 -11.39 1.27
C GLY A 93 10.82 -10.16 1.28
N LEU A 94 10.24 -8.96 1.38
CA LEU A 94 11.00 -7.78 1.78
C LEU A 94 11.33 -7.86 3.27
N ASP A 95 12.50 -7.36 3.63
CA ASP A 95 12.91 -7.21 5.01
C ASP A 95 12.26 -5.94 5.58
N GLU A 96 11.46 -6.11 6.64
CA GLU A 96 10.78 -5.04 7.36
C GLU A 96 11.76 -3.99 7.91
N THR A 97 13.03 -4.34 8.12
CA THR A 97 14.09 -3.41 8.52
C THR A 97 14.59 -2.50 7.40
N THR A 98 14.10 -2.68 6.17
CA THR A 98 14.52 -1.86 5.02
C THR A 98 13.83 -0.47 5.01
N GLU A 99 12.91 -0.20 5.95
CA GLU A 99 12.27 1.12 6.18
C GLU A 99 11.75 1.78 4.89
N TYR A 100 11.31 0.96 3.92
CA TYR A 100 11.15 1.37 2.52
C TYR A 100 9.93 2.27 2.27
N ILE A 101 9.07 2.46 3.26
CA ILE A 101 7.96 3.40 3.26
C ILE A 101 7.99 4.35 4.46
N ASP A 102 9.00 4.30 5.33
CA ASP A 102 9.02 5.11 6.56
C ASP A 102 9.16 6.60 6.28
N ASN A 103 9.93 6.97 5.24
CA ASN A 103 10.00 8.35 4.77
C ASN A 103 8.62 8.92 4.40
N TRP A 104 7.66 8.07 4.03
CA TRP A 104 6.29 8.50 3.76
C TRP A 104 5.43 8.54 5.02
N ARG A 105 5.63 7.61 5.95
CA ARG A 105 4.98 7.63 7.27
C ARG A 105 5.24 8.94 8.02
N GLU A 106 6.47 9.45 7.93
CA GLU A 106 6.93 10.65 8.65
C GLU A 106 6.59 11.99 7.98
N TRP A 107 6.03 11.98 6.76
CA TRP A 107 5.78 13.19 5.95
C TRP A 107 4.35 13.69 6.11
#